data_AF-A0A0W0VMW0-F1
#
_entry.id   AF-A0A0W0VMW0-F1
#
_cell.length_a   1.000
_cell.length_b   1.000
_cell.length_c   1.000
_cell.angle_alpha   90.00
_cell.angle_beta   90.00
_cell.angle_gamma   90.00
#
_symmetry.space_group_name_H-M   'P 1'
#
loop_
_entity.id
_entity.type
_entity.pdbx_description
1 polymer ?
#
loop_
_entity_poly.entity_id
_entity_poly.type
_entity_poly.pdbx_seq_one_letter_code
_entity_poly.pdbx_strand_id
1 'polypeptide(L)' 'MKTLNIQQAAEFLGAHRETVRRMAANKQIPGVKIDRSWIFLEQDLVMHIRNKYSSCDASQGDHRRIK' A
#
# COMPACT_ATOMS: atom_id res chain seq x y z
N MET A 1 -9.46 8.99 -12.98
CA MET A 1 -9.54 8.01 -11.88
C MET A 1 -9.32 6.62 -12.47
N LYS A 2 -8.22 5.95 -12.09
CA LYS A 2 -7.90 4.60 -12.56
C LYS A 2 -7.94 3.62 -11.39
N THR A 3 -8.52 2.45 -11.62
CA THR A 3 -8.50 1.32 -10.69
C THR A 3 -7.39 0.35 -11.10
N LEU A 4 -6.58 -0.07 -10.15
CA LEU A 4 -5.48 -1.00 -10.31
C LEU A 4 -5.85 -2.35 -9.71
N ASN A 5 -5.52 -3.42 -10.42
CA ASN A 5 -5.60 -4.77 -9.87
C ASN A 5 -4.44 -5.02 -8.89
N ILE A 6 -4.52 -6.10 -8.11
CA ILE A 6 -3.44 -6.48 -7.18
C ILE A 6 -2.06 -6.63 -7.83
N GLN A 7 -2.00 -7.04 -9.10
CA GLN A 7 -0.76 -7.10 -9.88
C GLN A 7 -0.19 -5.71 -10.15
N GLN A 8 -1.02 -4.82 -10.68
CA GLN A 8 -0.61 -3.46 -11.01
C GLN A 8 -0.27 -2.67 -9.74
N ALA A 9 -1.00 -2.88 -8.64
CA ALA A 9 -0.68 -2.30 -7.34
C ALA A 9 0.65 -2.83 -6.78
N ALA A 10 0.94 -4.12 -6.98
CA ALA A 10 2.21 -4.73 -6.60
C ALA A 10 3.39 -4.13 -7.39
N GLU A 11 3.25 -4.00 -8.71
CA GLU A 11 4.25 -3.34 -9.55
C GLU A 11 4.42 -1.86 -9.17
N PHE A 12 3.32 -1.15 -8.93
CA PHE A 12 3.33 0.26 -8.56
C PHE A 12 4.01 0.53 -7.20
N LEU A 13 3.78 -0.36 -6.22
CA LEU A 13 4.40 -0.25 -4.90
C LEU A 13 5.80 -0.89 -4.85
N GLY A 14 6.21 -1.60 -5.90
CA GLY A 14 7.42 -2.44 -5.91
C GLY A 14 7.38 -3.60 -4.92
N ALA A 15 6.20 -4.08 -4.56
CA ALA A 15 5.99 -5.12 -3.54
C ALA A 15 5.45 -6.42 -4.14
N HIS A 16 5.62 -7.56 -3.45
CA HIS A 16 5.03 -8.82 -3.89
C HIS A 16 3.50 -8.82 -3.75
N ARG A 17 2.80 -9.50 -4.67
CA ARG A 17 1.32 -9.60 -4.69
C ARG A 17 0.73 -10.09 -3.37
N GLU A 18 1.39 -11.04 -2.72
CA GLU A 18 0.96 -11.54 -1.41
C GLU A 18 1.13 -10.51 -0.30
N THR A 19 2.19 -9.70 -0.34
CA THR A 19 2.39 -8.60 0.60
C THR A 19 1.28 -7.56 0.46
N VAL A 20 0.95 -7.18 -0.78
CA VAL A 20 -0.16 -6.27 -1.07
C VAL A 20 -1.50 -6.86 -0.61
N ARG A 21 -1.74 -8.16 -0.85
CA ARG A 21 -2.93 -8.87 -0.34
C ARG A 21 -3.03 -8.79 1.18
N ARG A 22 -1.92 -9.06 1.87
CA ARG A 22 -1.86 -9.04 3.34
C ARG A 22 -2.08 -7.62 3.87
N MET A 23 -1.47 -6.62 3.25
CA MET A 23 -1.66 -5.20 3.62
C MET A 23 -3.10 -4.74 3.42
N ALA A 24 -3.73 -5.14 2.31
CA ALA A 24 -5.15 -4.86 2.06
C ALA A 24 -6.06 -5.55 3.09
N ALA A 25 -5.77 -6.82 3.43
CA ALA A 25 -6.50 -7.53 4.48
C ALA A 25 -6.32 -6.91 5.87
N ASN A 26 -5.13 -6.36 6.17
CA ASN A 26 -4.83 -5.65 7.41
C ASN A 26 -5.31 -4.19 7.42
N LYS A 27 -6.05 -3.73 6.40
CA LYS A 27 -6.51 -2.34 6.25
C LYS A 27 -5.38 -1.30 6.24
N GLN A 28 -4.16 -1.72 5.91
CA GLN A 28 -3.01 -0.81 5.81
C GLN A 28 -3.04 -0.03 4.51
N ILE A 29 -3.52 -0.66 3.43
CA ILE A 29 -3.67 -0.02 2.13
C ILE A 29 -5.17 0.08 1.81
N PRO A 30 -5.64 1.23 1.32
CA PRO A 30 -6.99 1.39 0.78
C PRO A 30 -7.20 0.52 -0.46
N GLY A 31 -7.90 -0.60 -0.28
CA GLY A 31 -8.28 -1.53 -1.33
C GLY A 31 -9.62 -2.18 -1.03
N VAL A 32 -10.43 -2.39 -2.06
CA VAL A 32 -11.73 -3.04 -1.96
C VAL A 32 -11.64 -4.46 -2.52
N LYS A 33 -12.22 -5.41 -1.79
CA LYS A 33 -12.41 -6.78 -2.28
C LYS A 33 -13.69 -6.83 -3.09
N ILE A 34 -13.57 -7.07 -4.40
CA ILE A 34 -14.71 -7.24 -5.30
C ILE A 34 -14.72 -8.70 -5.74
N ASP A 35 -15.70 -9.45 -5.21
CA ASP A 35 -15.87 -10.89 -5.41
C ASP A 35 -14.62 -11.72 -5.03
N ARG A 36 -13.75 -12.00 -6.00
CA ARG A 36 -12.48 -12.75 -5.85
C ARG A 36 -11.23 -11.92 -6.10
N SER A 37 -11.38 -10.68 -6.56
CA SER A 37 -10.28 -9.80 -6.95
C SER A 37 -10.15 -8.61 -6.01
N TRP A 38 -8.90 -8.22 -5.76
CA TRP A 38 -8.61 -6.98 -5.04
C TRP A 38 -8.42 -5.85 -6.03
N ILE A 39 -9.23 -4.81 -5.87
CA ILE A 39 -9.17 -3.59 -6.67
C ILE A 39 -8.70 -2.45 -5.77
N PHE A 40 -7.70 -1.74 -6.24
CA PHE A 40 -7.09 -0.59 -5.58
C PHE A 40 -7.37 0.65 -6.42
N LEU A 41 -7.56 1.80 -5.77
CA LEU A 41 -7.56 3.07 -6.49
C LEU A 41 -6.12 3.58 -6.58
N GLU A 42 -5.71 3.98 -7.78
CA GLU A 42 -4.39 4.59 -7.98
C GLU A 42 -4.20 5.82 -7.10
N GLN A 43 -5.23 6.68 -7.02
CA GLN A 43 -5.23 7.88 -6.18
C GLN A 43 -5.04 7.55 -4.69
N ASP A 44 -5.70 6.51 -4.22
CA ASP A 44 -5.60 6.03 -2.84
C ASP A 44 -4.21 5.48 -2.51
N LEU A 45 -3.59 4.75 -3.44
CA LEU A 45 -2.19 4.31 -3.32
C LEU A 45 -1.24 5.51 -3.30
N VAL A 46 -1.42 6.48 -4.20
CA VAL A 46 -0.63 7.73 -4.23
C VAL A 46 -0.81 8.52 -2.94
N MET A 47 -2.04 8.64 -2.42
CA MET A 47 -2.32 9.30 -1.14
C MET A 47 -1.67 8.55 0.03
N HIS A 48 -1.70 7.22 0.04
CA HIS A 48 -1.05 6.42 1.08
C HIS A 48 0.47 6.62 1.07
N ILE A 49 1.08 6.57 -0.11
CA ILE A 49 2.50 6.86 -0.32
C ILE A 49 2.81 8.31 0.11
N ARG A 50 1.99 9.28 -0.30
CA ARG A 50 2.15 10.69 0.03
C ARG A 50 2.02 10.94 1.52
N ASN A 51 1.07 10.31 2.21
CA ASN A 51 0.93 10.39 3.66
C ASN A 51 2.16 9.82 4.37
N LYS A 52 2.75 8.75 3.82
CA LYS A 52 4.01 8.19 4.32
C LYS A 52 5.19 9.15 4.10
N TYR A 53 5.23 9.84 2.96
CA TYR A 53 6.21 10.91 2.70
C TYR A 53 5.98 12.16 3.54
N SER A 54 4.74 12.51 3.85
CA SER A 54 4.40 13.69 4.66
C SER A 54 4.76 13.51 6.14
N SER A 55 5.02 12.29 6.60
CA SER A 55 5.69 12.03 7.88
C SER A 55 7.22 12.13 7.81
N CYS A 56 7.78 12.44 6.63
CA CYS A 56 9.20 12.64 6.40
C CYS A 56 9.56 14.13 6.21
N ASP A 57 8.75 15.02 6.78
CA ASP A 57 9.22 16.33 7.23
C ASP A 57 9.43 16.22 8.74
N ALA A 58 10.68 16.06 9.15
CA ALA A 58 11.20 15.88 10.52
C ALA A 58 11.01 14.50 11.20
N SER A 59 12.11 13.73 11.20
CA SER A 59 12.58 12.96 12.37
C SER A 59 11.85 11.67 12.76
N GLN A 60 11.99 10.57 12.02
CA GLN A 60 11.88 9.23 12.62
C GLN A 60 13.00 8.32 12.11
N GLY A 61 14.13 8.36 12.81
CA GLY A 61 15.00 7.21 12.91
C GLY A 61 14.29 6.06 13.64
N ASP A 62 14.77 4.86 13.34
CA ASP A 62 14.77 3.73 14.27
C ASP A 62 13.44 2.97 14.53
N HIS A 63 13.32 1.79 13.91
CA HIS A 63 12.87 0.60 14.65
C HIS A 63 13.91 -0.50 14.48
N ARG A 64 14.89 -0.43 15.39
CA ARG A 64 15.74 -1.50 15.93
C ARG A 64 15.28 -2.91 15.57
N ARG A 65 16.15 -3.59 14.82
CA ARG A 65 16.28 -5.04 14.89
C ARG A 65 17.03 -5.38 16.19
N ILE A 66 16.28 -5.71 17.24
CA ILE A 66 16.71 -6.58 18.35
C ILE A 66 15.57 -7.61 18.50
N LYS A 67 15.76 -8.92 18.51
CA LYS A 67 16.75 -9.80 19.14
C LYS A 67 16.88 -11.06 18.28
#